data_AF-A0A7L2LL08-F1
#
_entry.id   AF-A0A7L2LL08-F1
#
_cell.length_a   1.000
_cell.length_b   1.000
_cell.length_c   1.000
_cell.angle_alpha   90.00
_cell.angle_beta   90.00
_cell.angle_gamma   90.00
#
_symmetry.space_group_name_H-M   'P 1'
#
loop_
_entity.id
_entity.type
_entity.pdbx_description
1 polymer ?
#
loop_
_entity_poly.entity_id
_entity_poly.type
_entity_poly.pdbx_seq_one_letter_code
_entity_poly.pdbx_strand_id
1 'polypeptide(L)'
;LREMEASQRTLLAEHEERIHVLEMERRRLHNDIQELKGNIRVFCRVRPLLPEERERQRGLPHLHFPPQDPRSLVLTRPDDVGRERRAELRYDFSFDRVFPPGASQQEIFQEIQLLVQV
;
A
#
# COMPACT_ATOMS: atom_id res chain seq x y z
N LEU A 1 25.13 47.48 13.23
CA LEU A 1 24.41 46.53 14.12
C LEU A 1 22.90 46.56 13.89
N ARG A 2 22.18 47.64 14.21
CA ARG A 2 20.71 47.71 14.03
C ARG A 2 20.21 47.50 12.58
N GLU A 3 20.90 48.05 11.59
CA GLU A 3 20.54 47.85 10.17
C GLU A 3 20.77 46.41 9.70
N MET A 4 21.81 45.77 10.21
CA MET A 4 22.12 44.36 9.92
C MET A 4 21.09 43.44 10.57
N GLU A 5 20.67 43.72 11.80
CA GLU A 5 19.59 43.01 12.49
C GLU A 5 18.24 43.20 11.78
N ALA A 6 17.95 44.41 11.29
CA ALA A 6 16.73 44.68 10.53
C ALA A 6 16.73 43.91 9.19
N SER A 7 17.85 43.94 8.45
CA SER A 7 18.00 43.18 7.20
C SER A 7 17.87 41.67 7.42
N GLN A 8 18.46 41.13 8.49
CA GLN A 8 18.31 39.72 8.86
C GLN A 8 16.86 39.35 9.21
N ARG A 9 16.13 40.22 9.93
CA ARG A 9 14.71 39.98 10.25
C ARG A 9 13.83 39.96 9.01
N THR A 10 14.07 40.87 8.06
CA THR A 10 13.34 40.87 6.78
C THR A 10 13.60 39.58 6.00
N LEU A 11 14.85 39.15 5.90
CA LEU A 11 15.21 37.92 5.20
C LEU A 11 14.57 36.68 5.85
N LEU A 12 14.54 36.62 7.19
CA LEU A 12 13.86 35.54 7.91
C LEU A 12 12.36 35.51 7.61
N ALA A 13 11.69 36.67 7.64
CA ALA A 13 10.27 36.76 7.32
C ALA A 13 9.97 36.33 5.87
N GLU A 14 10.82 36.72 4.91
CA GLU A 14 10.72 36.27 3.51
C GLU A 14 10.91 34.76 3.36
N HIS A 15 11.85 34.17 4.11
CA HIS A 15 12.05 32.72 4.11
C HIS A 15 10.90 31.96 4.78
N GLU A 16 10.36 32.47 5.88
CA GLU A 16 9.20 31.90 6.55
C GLU A 16 7.97 31.90 5.63
N GLU A 17 7.69 33.02 4.96
CA GLU A 17 6.60 33.11 3.99
C GLU A 17 6.80 32.14 2.82
N ARG A 18 8.03 32.05 2.32
CA ARG A 18 8.35 31.10 1.24
C ARG A 18 8.14 29.65 1.67
N ILE A 19 8.55 29.28 2.89
CA ILE A 19 8.32 27.94 3.45
C ILE A 19 6.82 27.69 3.58
N HIS A 20 6.05 28.67 4.04
CA HIS A 20 4.60 28.56 4.19
C HIS A 20 3.90 28.27 2.86
N VAL A 21 4.23 29.05 1.82
CA VAL A 21 3.67 28.88 0.46
C VAL A 21 4.01 27.50 -0.11
N LEU A 22 5.28 27.08 0.01
CA LEU A 22 5.73 25.77 -0.47
C LEU A 22 5.05 24.61 0.28
N GLU A 23 4.81 24.75 1.59
CA GLU A 23 4.11 23.73 2.36
C GLU A 23 2.63 23.63 1.97
N MET A 24 1.98 24.75 1.66
CA MET A 24 0.60 24.76 1.14
C MET A 24 0.51 24.08 -0.24
N GLU A 25 1.46 24.36 -1.13
CA GLU A 25 1.52 23.70 -2.43
C GLU A 25 1.78 22.19 -2.28
N ARG A 26 2.71 21.79 -1.39
CA ARG A 26 2.98 20.38 -1.07
C ARG A 26 1.71 19.65 -0.60
N ARG A 27 0.95 20.26 0.32
CA ARG A 27 -0.31 19.69 0.84
C ARG A 27 -1.36 19.55 -0.25
N ARG A 28 -1.53 20.57 -1.09
CA ARG A 28 -2.46 20.53 -2.21
C ARG A 28 -2.10 19.41 -3.18
N LEU A 29 -0.86 19.38 -3.67
CA LEU A 29 -0.40 18.34 -4.60
C LEU A 29 -0.50 16.94 -3.99
N HIS A 30 -0.23 16.82 -2.68
CA HIS A 30 -0.41 15.57 -1.98
C HIS A 30 -1.87 15.10 -2.01
N ASN A 31 -2.82 15.99 -1.71
CA ASN A 31 -4.25 15.67 -1.74
C ASN A 31 -4.70 15.30 -3.17
N ASP A 32 -4.26 16.04 -4.18
CA ASP A 32 -4.57 15.75 -5.58
C ASP A 32 -4.07 14.32 -5.95
N ILE A 33 -2.85 13.95 -5.51
CA ILE A 33 -2.31 12.59 -5.71
C ILE A 33 -3.15 11.53 -4.98
N GLN A 34 -3.61 11.80 -3.75
CA GLN A 34 -4.45 10.85 -3.00
C GLN A 34 -5.81 10.64 -3.66
N GLU A 35 -6.45 11.72 -4.10
CA GLU A 35 -7.74 11.66 -4.78
C GLU A 35 -7.64 10.88 -6.09
N LEU A 36 -6.58 11.13 -6.88
CA LEU A 36 -6.31 10.38 -8.12
C LEU A 36 -6.04 8.89 -7.86
N LYS A 37 -5.43 8.55 -6.73
CA LYS A 37 -5.25 7.14 -6.30
C LYS A 37 -6.54 6.50 -5.78
N GLY A 38 -7.56 7.30 -5.46
CA GLY A 38 -8.81 6.86 -4.87
C GLY A 38 -8.85 7.11 -3.37
N ASN A 39 -9.95 7.72 -2.92
CA ASN A 39 -10.22 8.03 -1.51
C ASN A 39 -10.43 6.77 -0.66
N ILE A 40 -10.90 5.68 -1.26
CA ILE A 40 -11.05 4.37 -0.62
C ILE A 40 -10.11 3.42 -1.33
N ARG A 41 -9.25 2.75 -0.56
CA ARG A 41 -8.31 1.74 -1.05
C ARG A 41 -8.47 0.44 -0.28
N VAL A 42 -8.47 -0.68 -1.00
CA VAL A 42 -8.55 -2.03 -0.46
C VAL A 42 -7.26 -2.76 -0.77
N PHE A 43 -6.51 -3.09 0.29
CA PHE A 43 -5.29 -3.86 0.21
C PHE A 43 -5.53 -5.28 0.70
N CYS A 44 -4.99 -6.27 0.00
CA CYS A 44 -4.96 -7.64 0.47
C CYS A 44 -3.56 -7.97 1.00
N ARG A 45 -3.45 -8.47 2.23
CA ARG A 45 -2.20 -8.98 2.78
C ARG A 45 -2.36 -10.42 3.21
N VAL A 46 -1.62 -11.31 2.56
CA VAL A 46 -1.61 -12.73 2.94
C VAL A 46 -0.56 -12.95 4.02
N ARG A 47 -0.98 -13.53 5.15
CA ARG A 47 -0.08 -13.83 6.28
C ARG A 47 0.85 -15.00 5.94
N PRO A 48 2.15 -14.94 6.28
CA PRO A 48 3.00 -16.12 6.24
C PRO A 48 2.58 -17.20 7.24
N LEU A 49 2.70 -18.45 6.80
CA LEU A 49 2.38 -19.62 7.62
C LEU A 49 3.29 -19.72 8.85
N LEU A 50 2.69 -19.97 10.01
CA LEU A 50 3.38 -20.30 11.25
C LEU A 50 4.09 -21.66 11.10
N PRO A 51 5.12 -21.95 11.91
CA PRO A 51 5.82 -23.23 11.88
C PRO A 51 4.88 -24.45 11.97
N GLU A 52 3.94 -24.43 12.94
CA GLU A 52 2.95 -25.49 13.15
C GLU A 52 1.96 -25.67 11.99
N GLU A 53 1.74 -24.61 11.20
CA GLU A 53 0.89 -24.65 10.02
C GLU A 53 1.65 -25.27 8.84
N ARG A 54 2.94 -24.98 8.71
CA ARG A 54 3.79 -25.57 7.64
C ARG A 54 3.93 -27.08 7.76
N GLU A 55 3.85 -27.62 8.97
CA GLU A 55 3.84 -29.06 9.21
C GLU A 55 2.53 -29.72 8.76
N ARG A 56 1.41 -29.00 8.90
CA ARG A 56 0.05 -29.48 8.56
C ARG A 56 -0.34 -29.26 7.10
N GLN A 57 0.19 -28.21 6.45
CA GLN A 57 -0.09 -27.88 5.06
C GLN A 57 1.19 -27.56 4.28
N ARG A 58 1.27 -28.08 3.05
CA ARG A 58 2.40 -27.87 2.13
C ARG A 58 2.35 -26.48 1.47
N GLY A 59 2.44 -25.43 2.28
CA GLY A 59 2.36 -24.05 1.80
C GLY A 59 0.94 -23.62 1.45
N LEU A 60 0.82 -22.68 0.50
CA LEU A 60 -0.45 -22.08 0.06
C LEU A 60 -0.70 -22.36 -1.43
N PRO A 61 -0.78 -23.63 -1.88
CA PRO A 61 -0.90 -23.97 -3.30
C PRO A 61 -2.22 -23.49 -3.93
N HIS A 62 -3.23 -23.22 -3.09
CA HIS A 62 -4.53 -22.71 -3.48
C HIS A 62 -4.51 -21.19 -3.74
N LEU A 63 -3.43 -20.47 -3.41
CA LEU A 63 -3.32 -19.03 -3.67
C LEU A 63 -2.26 -18.79 -4.75
N HIS A 64 -2.67 -18.11 -5.83
CA HIS A 64 -1.77 -17.70 -6.89
C HIS A 64 -1.67 -16.18 -6.96
N PHE A 65 -0.43 -15.71 -7.09
CA PHE A 65 -0.06 -14.31 -7.19
C PHE A 65 0.57 -14.08 -8.57
N PRO A 66 -0.16 -13.52 -9.54
CA PRO A 66 0.39 -13.25 -10.86
C PRO A 66 1.57 -12.24 -10.77
N PRO A 67 2.79 -12.60 -11.19
CA PRO A 67 3.95 -11.69 -11.07
C PRO A 67 3.80 -10.40 -11.87
N GLN A 68 3.03 -10.47 -12.96
CA GLN A 68 2.77 -9.35 -13.87
C GLN A 68 1.68 -8.40 -13.33
N ASP A 69 0.88 -8.85 -12.36
CA ASP A 69 -0.28 -8.14 -11.86
C ASP A 69 -0.33 -8.17 -10.32
N PRO A 70 0.28 -7.17 -9.65
CA PRO A 70 0.33 -7.09 -8.19
C PRO A 70 -1.02 -6.73 -7.56
N ARG A 71 -2.10 -6.57 -8.36
CA ARG A 71 -3.45 -6.26 -7.89
C ARG A 71 -4.35 -7.49 -7.82
N SER A 72 -3.91 -8.60 -8.39
CA SER A 72 -4.72 -9.80 -8.52
C SER A 72 -4.32 -10.90 -7.53
N LEU A 73 -5.33 -11.57 -7.00
CA LEU A 73 -5.19 -12.77 -6.20
C LEU A 73 -6.15 -13.83 -6.75
N VAL A 74 -5.63 -15.01 -7.07
CA VAL A 74 -6.45 -16.13 -7.55
C VAL A 74 -6.49 -17.22 -6.50
N LEU A 75 -7.68 -17.62 -6.08
CA LEU A 75 -7.93 -18.72 -5.15
C LEU A 75 -8.48 -19.92 -5.90
N THR A 76 -7.82 -21.08 -5.78
CA THR A 76 -8.27 -22.36 -6.35
C THR A 76 -8.71 -23.30 -5.22
N ARG A 77 -9.90 -23.88 -5.34
CA ARG A 77 -10.41 -24.85 -4.36
C ARG A 77 -10.80 -26.15 -5.08
N PRO A 78 -10.37 -27.33 -4.59
CA PRO A 78 -10.92 -28.59 -5.05
C PRO A 78 -12.42 -28.65 -4.66
N ASP A 79 -13.27 -29.05 -5.60
CA ASP A 79 -14.69 -29.22 -5.33
C ASP A 79 -14.91 -30.48 -4.49
N ASP A 80 -15.45 -30.33 -3.28
CA ASP A 80 -15.73 -31.43 -2.35
C ASP A 80 -17.14 -32.04 -2.60
N VAL A 81 -17.90 -31.52 -3.57
CA VAL A 81 -19.31 -31.86 -3.77
C VAL A 81 -19.51 -32.85 -4.93
N GLY A 82 -19.47 -34.15 -4.60
CA GLY A 82 -20.13 -35.19 -5.38
C GLY A 82 -19.26 -35.93 -6.38
N ARG A 83 -19.60 -37.21 -6.60
CA ARG A 83 -18.89 -38.20 -7.41
C ARG A 83 -18.90 -37.87 -8.91
N GLU A 84 -18.24 -36.80 -9.34
CA GLU A 84 -17.93 -36.55 -10.76
C GLU A 84 -16.89 -35.41 -10.80
N ARG A 85 -15.67 -35.69 -11.28
CA ARG A 85 -14.59 -34.70 -11.38
C ARG A 85 -15.01 -33.53 -12.29
N ARG A 86 -15.57 -32.47 -11.71
CA ARG A 86 -15.66 -31.16 -12.37
C ARG A 86 -14.44 -30.31 -12.03
N ALA A 87 -14.19 -29.33 -12.89
CA ALA A 87 -13.03 -28.44 -12.85
C ALA A 87 -12.87 -27.76 -11.48
N GLU A 88 -11.62 -27.56 -11.08
CA GLU A 88 -11.23 -26.81 -9.88
C GLU A 88 -11.98 -25.46 -9.80
N LEU A 89 -12.57 -25.14 -8.64
CA LEU A 89 -13.26 -23.87 -8.44
C LEU A 89 -12.20 -22.76 -8.38
N ARG A 90 -12.30 -21.79 -9.30
CA ARG A 90 -11.38 -20.66 -9.40
C ARG A 90 -12.10 -19.36 -9.05
N TYR A 91 -11.51 -18.59 -8.13
CA TYR A 91 -11.98 -17.27 -7.73
C TYR A 91 -10.90 -16.24 -8.00
N ASP A 92 -11.20 -15.27 -8.88
CA ASP A 92 -10.31 -14.16 -9.20
C ASP A 92 -10.74 -12.92 -8.40
N PHE A 93 -9.81 -12.35 -7.64
CA PHE A 93 -10.01 -11.14 -6.83
C PHE A 93 -9.08 -10.02 -7.30
N SER A 94 -9.57 -8.78 -7.25
CA SER A 94 -8.80 -7.58 -7.60
C SER A 94 -8.81 -6.56 -6.47
N PHE A 95 -7.65 -5.95 -6.22
CA PHE A 95 -7.37 -5.03 -5.12
C PHE A 95 -6.51 -3.86 -5.61
N ASP A 96 -6.30 -2.84 -4.77
CA ASP A 96 -5.32 -1.78 -5.09
C ASP A 96 -3.89 -2.31 -5.06
N ARG A 97 -3.62 -3.26 -4.15
CA ARG A 97 -2.38 -4.04 -4.09
C ARG A 97 -2.58 -5.32 -3.27
N VAL A 98 -1.93 -6.40 -3.70
CA VAL A 98 -1.86 -7.69 -3.02
C VAL A 98 -0.44 -7.91 -2.52
N PHE A 99 -0.29 -8.12 -1.22
CA PHE A 99 0.98 -8.43 -0.56
C PHE A 99 1.07 -9.94 -0.30
N PRO A 100 2.02 -10.65 -0.94
CA PRO A 100 2.19 -12.08 -0.71
C PRO A 100 2.74 -12.35 0.69
N PRO A 101 2.75 -13.63 1.14
CA PRO A 101 3.28 -14.03 2.46
C PRO A 101 4.69 -13.53 2.78
N GLY A 102 5.53 -13.34 1.76
CA GLY A 102 6.91 -12.87 1.91
C GLY A 102 7.05 -11.35 2.02
N ALA A 103 5.97 -10.57 1.85
CA ALA A 103 6.03 -9.13 1.93
C ALA A 103 6.39 -8.64 3.33
N SER A 104 7.39 -7.77 3.40
CA SER A 104 7.87 -7.15 4.62
C SER A 104 6.92 -6.05 5.12
N GLN A 105 7.01 -5.73 6.40
CA GLN A 105 6.28 -4.57 6.96
C GLN A 105 6.72 -3.25 6.33
N GLN A 106 8.00 -3.15 5.94
CA GLN A 106 8.53 -1.96 5.30
C GLN A 106 7.88 -1.72 3.93
N GLU A 107 7.76 -2.76 3.10
CA GLU A 107 7.10 -2.66 1.80
C GLU A 107 5.62 -2.28 1.94
N ILE A 108 4.93 -2.86 2.92
CA ILE A 108 3.53 -2.52 3.22
C ILE A 108 3.44 -1.07 3.67
N PHE A 109 4.30 -0.64 4.61
CA PHE A 109 4.34 0.73 5.10
C PHE A 109 4.60 1.71 3.97
N GLN A 110 5.51 1.42 3.05
CA GLN A 110 5.82 2.30 1.93
C GLN A 110 4.62 2.58 1.02
N GLU A 111 3.69 1.64 0.89
CA GLU A 111 2.46 1.82 0.13
C GLU A 111 1.42 2.69 0.87
N ILE A 112 1.34 2.53 2.19
CA ILE A 112 0.31 3.19 3.03
C ILE A 112 0.79 4.50 3.67
N GLN A 113 2.10 4.76 3.73
CA GLN A 113 2.68 5.91 4.44
C GLN A 113 2.09 7.24 3.99
N LEU A 114 1.69 7.34 2.72
CA LEU A 114 1.12 8.56 2.17
C LEU A 114 -0.27 8.87 2.77
N LEU A 115 -1.01 7.87 3.27
CA LEU A 115 -2.29 8.10 3.98
C LEU A 115 -2.09 8.72 5.36
N VAL A 116 -0.90 8.58 5.93
CA VAL A 116 -0.57 9.05 7.27
C VAL A 116 0.29 10.31 7.11
N GLN A 117 -0.35 11.45 6.85
CA GLN A 117 0.32 12.74 6.97
C GLN A 117 -0.12 13.46 8.25
N VAL A 118 0.87 13.98 8.98
CA VAL A 118 0.72 14.90 10.11
C VAL A 118 1.16 16.29 9.66
#